data_AF-A0A1G4NVT9-F1
#
_entry.id   AF-A0A1G4NVT9-F1
#
_cell.length_a   1.000
_cell.length_b   1.000
_cell.length_c   1.000
_cell.angle_alpha   90.00
_cell.angle_beta   90.00
_cell.angle_gamma   90.00
#
_symmetry.space_group_name_H-M   'P 1'
#
loop_
_entity.id
_entity.type
_entity.pdbx_description
1 polymer ?
#
loop_
_entity_poly.entity_id
_entity_poly.type
_entity_poly.pdbx_seq_one_letter_code
_entity_poly.pdbx_strand_id
1 'polypeptide(L)'
;MFHFYPHISQSFIQKSNHFDSLMNTSLPVIEDQLYCIISTRLNGQIMIDFHVSKDNPISDQKNKYRVLFTSYTSHRVSDLIQRHDTICSKLSINHSLYIGMELVKAEVCLIMQQQYCQN
;
A
#
# COMPACT_ATOMS: atom_id res chain seq x y z
N MET A 1 -8.42 20.96 21.73
CA MET A 1 -8.85 19.58 21.44
C MET A 1 -8.70 19.42 19.92
N PHE A 2 -7.60 18.98 19.34
CA PHE A 2 -6.73 17.83 19.62
C PHE A 2 -5.23 18.19 19.56
N HIS A 3 -4.43 17.72 20.51
CA HIS A 3 -2.96 17.73 20.44
C HIS A 3 -2.51 16.33 20.02
N PHE A 4 -2.30 16.09 18.72
CA PHE A 4 -1.87 14.76 18.27
C PHE A 4 -0.36 14.55 18.13
N TYR A 5 0.50 15.56 18.25
CA TYR A 5 1.96 15.34 18.17
C TYR A 5 2.76 16.36 18.98
N PRO A 6 3.25 16.03 20.19
CA PRO A 6 3.96 16.98 21.04
C PRO A 6 5.39 17.32 20.60
N HIS A 7 5.91 16.75 19.50
CA HIS A 7 7.32 16.89 19.12
C HIS A 7 7.60 17.26 17.66
N ILE A 8 6.59 17.64 16.87
CA ILE A 8 6.86 18.14 15.51
C ILE A 8 7.31 19.60 15.63
N SER A 9 8.56 19.88 15.23
CA SER A 9 9.07 21.26 15.27
C SER A 9 8.23 22.17 14.36
N GLN A 10 7.95 23.39 14.80
CA GLN A 10 7.22 24.37 13.98
C GLN A 10 7.89 24.62 12.63
N SER A 11 9.22 24.52 12.56
CA SER A 11 9.97 24.67 11.32
C SER A 11 9.67 23.59 10.29
N PHE A 12 9.28 22.39 10.73
CA PHE A 12 8.87 21.29 9.85
C PHE A 12 7.48 21.54 9.25
N ILE A 13 6.54 22.01 10.08
CA ILE A 13 5.16 22.34 9.67
C ILE A 13 5.17 23.50 8.65
N GLN A 14 5.99 24.53 8.90
CA GLN A 14 6.11 25.67 7.99
C GLN A 14 6.67 25.27 6.62
N LYS A 15 7.59 24.30 6.57
CA LYS A 15 8.12 23.77 5.31
C LYS A 15 7.12 22.90 4.56
N SER A 16 6.28 22.10 5.24
CA SER A 16 5.26 21.30 4.55
C SER A 16 4.18 22.20 3.93
N ASN A 17 3.72 23.22 4.66
CA ASN A 17 2.71 24.16 4.15
C ASN A 17 3.21 24.93 2.91
N HIS A 18 4.50 25.23 2.83
CA HIS A 18 5.09 25.86 1.65
C HIS A 18 5.19 24.90 0.46
N PHE A 19 5.28 23.59 0.71
CA PHE A 19 5.26 22.55 -0.31
C PHE A 19 3.84 22.32 -0.84
N ASP A 20 2.84 22.31 0.05
CA ASP A 20 1.42 22.18 -0.31
C ASP A 20 0.94 23.36 -1.16
N SER A 21 1.43 24.58 -0.88
CA SER A 21 1.13 25.78 -1.69
C SER A 21 1.68 25.70 -3.12
N LEU A 22 2.72 24.90 -3.39
CA LEU A 22 3.28 24.72 -4.73
C LEU A 22 2.59 23.59 -5.52
N MET A 23 1.80 22.74 -4.84
CA MET A 23 1.13 21.57 -5.41
C MET A 23 -0.37 21.80 -5.69
N ASN A 24 -0.86 23.04 -5.62
CA ASN A 24 -2.22 23.44 -6.05
C ASN A 24 -2.42 23.39 -7.58
N THR A 25 -1.74 22.49 -8.27
CA THR A 25 -2.26 21.97 -9.54
C THR A 25 -3.06 20.73 -9.18
N SER A 26 -4.37 20.81 -9.36
CA SER A 26 -5.27 19.66 -9.28
C SER A 26 -4.85 18.65 -10.34
N LEU A 27 -3.84 17.83 -10.02
CA LEU A 27 -3.50 16.66 -10.78
C LEU A 27 -4.76 15.78 -10.77
N PRO A 28 -5.19 15.25 -11.93
CA PRO A 28 -6.25 14.26 -11.94
C PRO A 28 -5.83 13.16 -10.97
N VAL A 29 -6.69 12.81 -10.02
CA VAL A 29 -6.46 11.66 -9.14
C VAL A 29 -6.32 10.47 -10.09
N ILE A 30 -5.08 10.05 -10.34
CA ILE A 30 -4.78 8.85 -11.12
C ILE A 30 -5.24 7.72 -10.20
N GLU A 31 -6.47 7.27 -10.41
CA GLU A 31 -7.02 6.13 -9.72
C GLU A 31 -6.23 4.91 -10.19
N ASP A 32 -5.47 4.30 -9.29
CA ASP A 32 -4.67 3.14 -9.63
C ASP A 32 -5.59 2.00 -10.09
N GLN A 33 -5.27 1.40 -11.24
CA GLN A 33 -6.01 0.24 -11.79
C GLN A 33 -5.83 -1.04 -10.95
N LEU A 34 -5.03 -0.96 -9.89
CA LEU A 34 -4.72 -2.01 -8.95
C LEU A 34 -5.19 -1.60 -7.58
N TYR A 35 -5.81 -2.52 -6.86
CA TYR A 35 -5.94 -2.42 -5.41
C TYR A 35 -5.35 -3.67 -4.77
N CYS A 36 -4.85 -3.53 -3.54
CA CYS A 36 -4.34 -4.67 -2.80
C CYS A 36 -4.84 -4.73 -1.35
N ILE A 37 -4.89 -5.95 -0.83
CA ILE A 37 -5.21 -6.23 0.58
C ILE A 37 -4.01 -6.94 1.20
N ILE A 38 -3.49 -6.39 2.30
CA ILE A 38 -2.37 -6.95 3.05
C ILE A 38 -2.88 -7.52 4.38
N SER A 39 -2.41 -8.72 4.73
CA SER A 39 -2.74 -9.37 5.99
C SER A 39 -1.67 -10.38 6.39
N THR A 40 -1.71 -10.82 7.65
CA THR A 40 -0.87 -11.91 8.14
C THR A 40 -1.69 -13.18 8.36
N ARG A 41 -1.09 -14.34 8.12
CA ARG A 41 -1.68 -15.66 8.37
C ARG A 41 -1.19 -16.24 9.70
N LEU A 42 -1.94 -17.21 10.23
CA LEU A 42 -1.63 -17.94 11.47
C LEU A 42 -0.27 -18.63 11.48
N ASN A 43 0.27 -18.97 10.30
CA ASN A 43 1.58 -19.59 10.15
C ASN A 43 2.74 -18.58 10.10
N GLY A 44 2.50 -17.31 10.44
CA GLY A 44 3.52 -16.27 10.47
C GLY A 44 3.91 -15.74 9.09
N GLN A 45 3.06 -15.90 8.08
CA GLN A 45 3.29 -15.37 6.74
C GLN A 45 2.56 -14.05 6.53
N ILE A 46 3.21 -13.11 5.87
CA ILE A 46 2.60 -11.94 5.24
C ILE A 46 2.00 -12.37 3.90
N MET A 47 0.79 -11.90 3.63
CA MET A 47 0.06 -12.11 2.41
C MET A 47 -0.33 -10.76 1.82
N ILE A 48 -0.06 -10.57 0.53
CA ILE A 48 -0.58 -9.44 -0.24
C ILE A 48 -1.38 -9.97 -1.41
N ASP A 49 -2.57 -9.42 -1.56
CA ASP A 49 -3.55 -9.86 -2.53
C ASP A 49 -3.87 -8.73 -3.50
N PHE A 50 -3.34 -8.81 -4.71
CA PHE A 50 -3.56 -7.82 -5.76
C PHE A 50 -4.78 -8.17 -6.60
N HIS A 51 -5.61 -7.17 -6.84
CA HIS A 51 -6.75 -7.25 -7.73
C HIS A 51 -6.59 -6.23 -8.85
N VAL A 52 -6.61 -6.73 -10.09
CA VAL A 52 -6.54 -5.89 -11.29
C VAL A 52 -7.97 -5.56 -11.73
N SER A 53 -8.34 -4.28 -11.67
CA SER A 53 -9.58 -3.83 -12.28
C SER A 53 -9.42 -3.83 -13.80
N LYS A 54 -10.40 -4.38 -14.51
CA LYS A 54 -10.54 -4.17 -15.96
C LYS A 54 -11.69 -3.18 -16.17
N ASP A 55 -11.46 -2.17 -16.99
CA ASP A 55 -12.41 -1.08 -17.32
C ASP A 55 -13.67 -1.52 -18.09
N ASN A 56 -14.05 -2.81 -18.07
CA ASN A 56 -15.26 -3.30 -18.72
C ASN A 56 -16.34 -3.66 -17.68
N PRO A 57 -17.25 -2.71 -17.35
CA PRO A 57 -18.34 -2.95 -16.40
C PRO A 57 -19.44 -3.90 -16.92
N ILE A 58 -19.38 -4.36 -18.17
CA ILE A 58 -20.52 -5.00 -18.86
C ILE A 58 -20.41 -6.54 -18.96
N SER A 59 -19.23 -7.13 -18.76
CA SER A 59 -19.05 -8.58 -18.91
C SER A 59 -18.54 -9.24 -17.64
N ASP A 60 -19.46 -9.88 -16.92
CA ASP A 60 -19.26 -10.94 -15.92
C ASP A 60 -18.22 -10.71 -14.80
N GLN A 61 -18.75 -10.71 -13.57
CA GLN A 61 -18.02 -10.76 -12.29
C GLN A 61 -17.04 -11.96 -12.12
N LYS A 62 -16.88 -12.82 -13.13
CA LYS A 62 -16.18 -14.11 -13.02
C LYS A 62 -14.67 -14.09 -13.28
N ASN A 63 -14.09 -13.02 -13.82
CA ASN A 63 -12.65 -13.00 -14.16
C ASN A 63 -11.93 -11.71 -13.70
N LYS A 64 -11.99 -11.40 -12.41
CA LYS A 64 -11.02 -10.46 -11.80
C LYS A 64 -9.68 -11.20 -11.67
N TYR A 65 -8.67 -10.73 -12.38
CA TYR A 65 -7.32 -11.30 -12.25
C TYR A 65 -6.79 -10.94 -10.86
N ARG A 66 -6.41 -11.98 -10.12
CA ARG A 66 -5.93 -11.90 -8.75
C ARG A 66 -4.52 -12.47 -8.68
N VAL A 67 -3.60 -11.75 -8.06
CA VAL A 67 -2.23 -12.22 -7.83
C VAL A 67 -1.98 -12.21 -6.34
N LEU A 68 -1.62 -13.39 -5.81
CA LEU A 68 -1.34 -13.57 -4.40
C LEU A 68 0.15 -13.77 -4.19
N PHE A 69 0.78 -12.90 -3.40
CA PHE A 69 2.13 -13.14 -2.90
C PHE A 69 2.09 -13.49 -1.42
N THR A 70 2.85 -14.49 -1.02
CA THR A 70 3.04 -14.87 0.37
C THR A 70 4.50 -15.06 0.70
N SER A 71 4.90 -14.64 1.89
CA SER A 71 6.25 -14.87 2.42
C SER A 71 6.28 -14.69 3.93
N TYR A 72 7.36 -15.12 4.58
CA TYR A 72 7.60 -14.92 6.01
C TYR A 72 8.19 -13.55 6.35
N THR A 73 8.61 -12.78 5.34
CA THR A 73 9.18 -11.45 5.52
C THR A 73 8.68 -10.50 4.42
N SER A 74 8.47 -9.24 4.81
CA SER A 74 8.06 -8.11 3.97
C SER A 74 9.07 -7.84 2.86
N HIS A 75 10.36 -7.98 3.14
CA HIS A 75 11.42 -7.85 2.14
C HIS A 75 11.22 -8.82 0.97
N ARG A 76 10.96 -10.10 1.27
CA ARG A 76 10.69 -11.10 0.22
C ARG A 76 9.36 -10.86 -0.50
N VAL A 77 8.34 -10.32 0.17
CA VAL A 77 7.11 -9.90 -0.52
C VAL A 77 7.41 -8.76 -1.50
N SER A 78 8.21 -7.77 -1.10
CA SER A 78 8.64 -6.68 -1.98
C SER A 78 9.43 -7.18 -3.19
N ASP A 79 10.35 -8.14 -2.99
CA ASP A 79 11.07 -8.77 -4.09
C ASP A 79 10.15 -9.49 -5.08
N LEU A 80 9.11 -10.19 -4.58
CA LEU A 80 8.12 -10.84 -5.44
C LEU A 80 7.33 -9.81 -6.27
N ILE A 81 6.95 -8.68 -5.67
CA ILE A 81 6.26 -7.60 -6.36
C ILE A 81 7.14 -7.02 -7.48
N GLN A 82 8.40 -6.71 -7.16
CA GLN A 82 9.35 -6.13 -8.12
C GLN A 82 9.64 -7.06 -9.31
N ARG A 83 9.65 -8.37 -9.08
CA ARG A 83 9.87 -9.38 -10.13
C ARG A 83 8.61 -9.68 -10.95
N HIS A 84 7.45 -9.18 -10.55
CA HIS A 84 6.21 -9.41 -11.26
C HIS A 84 5.90 -8.22 -12.17
N ASP A 85 6.39 -8.28 -13.41
CA ASP A 85 6.36 -7.19 -14.41
C ASP A 85 5.01 -6.46 -14.48
N THR A 86 3.89 -7.18 -14.56
CA THR A 86 2.55 -6.58 -14.69
C THR A 86 2.12 -5.78 -13.46
N ILE A 87 2.51 -6.21 -12.25
CA ILE A 87 2.13 -5.53 -11.01
C ILE A 87 3.07 -4.34 -10.83
N CYS A 88 4.38 -4.57 -10.95
CA CYS A 88 5.39 -3.53 -10.80
C CYS A 88 5.19 -2.37 -11.78
N SER A 89 4.83 -2.65 -13.05
CA SER A 89 4.60 -1.61 -14.06
C SER A 89 3.32 -0.80 -13.87
N LYS A 90 2.36 -1.31 -13.09
CA LYS A 90 1.05 -0.68 -12.86
C LYS A 90 0.92 -0.01 -11.50
N LEU A 91 1.90 -0.18 -10.61
CA LEU A 91 1.91 0.48 -9.32
C LEU A 91 2.42 1.91 -9.47
N SER A 92 1.59 2.89 -9.06
CA SER A 92 2.09 4.25 -8.86
C SER A 92 3.11 4.30 -7.72
N ILE A 93 3.92 5.37 -7.70
CA ILE A 93 4.86 5.63 -6.61
C ILE A 93 4.12 5.73 -5.27
N ASN A 94 2.96 6.41 -5.26
CA ASN A 94 2.15 6.57 -4.06
C ASN A 94 1.61 5.23 -3.54
N HIS A 95 1.11 4.37 -4.44
CA HIS A 95 0.66 3.03 -4.06
C HIS A 95 1.81 2.17 -3.55
N SER A 96 2.98 2.27 -4.18
CA SER A 96 4.17 1.52 -3.78
C SER A 96 4.63 1.91 -2.37
N LEU A 97 4.61 3.21 -2.05
CA LEU A 97 4.92 3.71 -0.72
C LEU A 97 3.89 3.24 0.31
N TYR A 98 2.59 3.31 -0.03
CA TYR A 98 1.51 2.80 0.82
C TYR A 98 1.68 1.31 1.13
N ILE A 99 1.95 0.48 0.10
CA ILE A 99 2.24 -0.95 0.27
C ILE A 99 3.43 -1.15 1.20
N GLY A 100 4.50 -0.37 1.03
CA GLY A 100 5.67 -0.43 1.91
C GLY A 100 5.30 -0.17 3.38
N MET A 101 4.47 0.85 3.64
CA MET A 101 4.01 1.17 4.99
C MET A 101 3.19 0.03 5.61
N GLU A 102 2.26 -0.55 4.86
CA GLU A 102 1.43 -1.66 5.34
C GLU A 102 2.24 -2.95 5.53
N LEU A 103 3.23 -3.23 4.67
CA LEU A 103 4.14 -4.35 4.85
C LEU A 103 4.97 -4.23 6.13
N VAL A 104 5.43 -3.02 6.47
CA VAL A 104 6.15 -2.77 7.74
C VAL A 104 5.23 -3.03 8.93
N LYS A 105 3.97 -2.59 8.90
CA LYS A 105 3.00 -2.89 9.97
C LYS A 105 2.78 -4.38 10.13
N ALA A 106 2.62 -5.11 9.01
CA ALA A 106 2.48 -6.55 9.01
C ALA A 106 3.70 -7.25 9.63
N GLU A 107 4.91 -6.82 9.28
CA GLU A 107 6.16 -7.35 9.86
C GLU A 107 6.22 -7.13 11.37
N VAL A 108 5.90 -5.91 11.84
CA VAL A 108 5.87 -5.60 13.27
C VAL A 108 4.85 -6.47 14.00
N CYS A 109 3.65 -6.67 13.43
CA CYS A 109 2.66 -7.56 14.02
C CYS A 109 3.16 -9.00 14.11
N LEU A 110 3.85 -9.52 13.09
CA LEU A 110 4.47 -10.85 13.16
C LEU A 110 5.49 -10.97 14.29
N ILE A 111 6.37 -9.97 14.45
CA ILE A 111 7.36 -9.92 15.54
C ILE A 111 6.65 -9.93 16.91
N MET A 112 5.56 -9.18 17.02
CA MET A 112 4.75 -9.06 18.24
C MET A 112 3.81 -10.24 18.46
N GLN A 113 3.82 -11.26 17.59
CA GLN A 113 2.89 -12.40 17.62
C GLN A 113 1.41 -11.98 17.55
N GLN A 114 1.13 -10.89 16.84
CA GLN A 114 -0.20 -10.36 16.60
C GLN A 114 -0.64 -10.62 15.16
N GLN A 115 -1.96 -10.69 14.96
CA GLN A 115 -2.54 -10.72 13.62
C GLN A 115 -2.75 -9.31 13.10
N TYR A 116 -2.32 -9.09 11.85
CA TYR A 116 -2.56 -7.87 11.11
C TYR A 116 -3.55 -8.13 9.95
N CYS A 117 -4.49 -7.21 9.80
CA CYS A 117 -5.34 -7.07 8.63
C CYS A 117 -5.42 -5.58 8.30
N GLN A 118 -5.19 -5.24 7.04
CA GLN A 118 -5.41 -3.88 6.55
C GLN A 118 -6.90 -3.50 6.72
N ASN A 119 -7.15 -2.26 7.18
CA ASN A 119 -8.49 -1.67 7.33
C ASN A 119 -8.92 -0.93 6.07
#